data_AF-A0A9E3VGF2-F1
#
_entry.id   AF-A0A9E3VGF2-F1
#
_cell.length_a   1.000
_cell.length_b   1.000
_cell.length_c   1.000
_cell.angle_alpha   90.00
_cell.angle_beta   90.00
_cell.angle_gamma   90.00
#
_symmetry.space_group_name_H-M   'P 1'
#
loop_
_entity.id
_entity.type
_entity.pdbx_description
1 polymer ?
#
loop_
_entity_poly.entity_id
_entity_poly.type
_entity_poly.pdbx_seq_one_letter_code
_entity_poly.pdbx_strand_id
1 'polypeptide(L)' 'MDVHDKQTRSYNMSRIRSKDTKPELIVRSFLHKKGFRFRLHDKKLRCKPDIDLKK' A
#
# COMPACT_ATOMS: atom_id res chain seq x y z
N MET A 1 20.35 -10.01 -15.03
CA MET A 1 20.49 -8.91 -16.01
C MET A 1 19.19 -8.11 -15.93
N ASP A 2 19.26 -6.79 -15.73
CA ASP A 2 18.06 -5.95 -15.69
C ASP A 2 17.45 -5.90 -17.09
N VAL A 3 16.13 -6.05 -17.20
CA VAL A 3 15.42 -6.06 -18.50
C VAL A 3 15.28 -4.64 -19.06
N HIS A 4 15.46 -3.61 -18.22
CA HIS A 4 15.24 -2.22 -18.58
C HIS A 4 16.54 -1.40 -18.54
N ASP A 5 16.62 -0.37 -19.38
CA ASP A 5 17.67 0.64 -19.31
C ASP A 5 17.63 1.37 -17.96
N LYS A 6 18.80 1.86 -17.49
CA LYS A 6 18.91 2.59 -16.21
C LYS A 6 17.95 3.77 -16.13
N GLN A 7 17.73 4.49 -17.22
CA GLN A 7 16.83 5.64 -17.25
C GLN A 7 15.37 5.20 -17.09
N THR A 8 14.97 4.16 -17.82
CA THR A 8 13.62 3.57 -17.74
C THR A 8 13.34 3.04 -16.33
N ARG A 9 14.33 2.38 -15.72
CA ARG A 9 14.20 1.92 -14.32
C ARG A 9 14.05 3.07 -13.35
N SER A 10 14.88 4.11 -13.46
CA SER A 10 14.80 5.29 -12.60
C SER A 10 13.44 5.98 -12.72
N TYR A 11 12.92 6.09 -13.94
CA TYR A 11 11.60 6.65 -14.22
C TYR A 11 10.45 5.80 -13.67
N ASN A 12 10.54 4.48 -13.77
CA ASN A 12 9.53 3.59 -13.20
C ASN A 12 9.55 3.65 -11.68
N MET A 13 10.74 3.61 -11.06
CA MET A 13 10.89 3.68 -9.61
C MET A 13 10.42 5.01 -9.03
N SER A 14 10.62 6.14 -9.73
CA SER A 14 10.14 7.46 -9.26
C SER A 14 8.62 7.59 -9.24
N ARG A 15 7.91 6.73 -9.99
CA ARG A 15 6.44 6.70 -10.05
C ARG A 15 5.81 5.79 -9.01
N ILE A 16 6.59 4.90 -8.38
CA ILE A 16 6.09 4.01 -7.34
C ILE A 16 5.90 4.83 -6.06
N ARG A 17 4.64 5.05 -5.69
CA ARG A 17 4.27 5.74 -4.45
C ARG A 17 4.34 4.78 -3.27
N SER A 18 4.73 5.29 -2.11
CA SER A 18 4.83 4.51 -0.86
C SER A 18 3.49 4.26 -0.16
N LYS A 19 2.38 4.80 -0.69
CA LYS A 19 1.03 4.76 -0.11
C LYS A 19 -0.02 4.72 -1.21
N ASP A 20 -1.21 4.20 -0.89
CA ASP A 20 -2.34 4.07 -1.81
C ASP A 20 -1.96 3.24 -3.04
N THR A 21 -1.17 2.19 -2.81
CA THR A 21 -0.80 1.26 -3.87
C THR A 21 -2.05 0.48 -4.32
N LYS A 22 -2.05 0.02 -5.58
CA LYS A 22 -3.14 -0.83 -6.10
C LYS A 22 -3.51 -2.00 -5.16
N PRO A 23 -2.56 -2.78 -4.60
CA PRO A 23 -2.92 -3.84 -3.66
C PRO A 23 -3.59 -3.33 -2.38
N GLU A 24 -3.12 -2.22 -1.80
CA GLU A 24 -3.79 -1.60 -0.63
C GLU A 24 -5.24 -1.21 -0.94
N LEU A 25 -5.49 -0.59 -2.10
CA LEU A 25 -6.84 -0.19 -2.51
C LEU A 25 -7.79 -1.39 -2.69
N ILE A 26 -7.27 -2.50 -3.24
CA ILE A 26 -8.04 -3.74 -3.40
C ILE A 26 -8.45 -4.28 -2.03
N VAL A 27 -7.50 -4.39 -1.09
CA VAL A 27 -7.77 -4.89 0.26
C VAL A 27 -8.72 -3.95 1.00
N ARG A 28 -8.54 -2.63 0.87
CA ARG A 28 -9.43 -1.61 1.43
C ARG A 28 -10.87 -1.78 0.96
N SER A 29 -11.06 -1.97 -0.35
CA SER A 29 -12.37 -2.21 -0.95
C SER A 29 -12.98 -3.53 -0.46
N PHE A 30 -12.18 -4.59 -0.40
CA PHE A 30 -12.62 -5.90 0.08
C PHE A 30 -13.10 -5.86 1.54
N LEU A 31 -12.31 -5.27 2.43
CA LEU A 31 -12.65 -5.16 3.85
C LEU A 31 -13.89 -4.28 4.07
N HIS A 32 -14.00 -3.18 3.33
CA HIS A 32 -15.19 -2.31 3.38
C HIS A 32 -16.45 -3.04 2.89
N LYS A 33 -16.36 -3.81 1.79
CA LYS A 33 -17.47 -4.64 1.30
C LYS A 33 -17.88 -5.72 2.29
N LYS A 34 -16.94 -6.24 3.09
CA LYS A 34 -17.21 -7.22 4.15
C LYS A 34 -17.71 -6.60 5.46
N GLY A 35 -17.87 -5.27 5.53
CA GLY A 35 -18.41 -4.58 6.71
C GLY A 35 -17.39 -4.36 7.83
N PHE A 36 -16.10 -4.61 7.59
CA PHE A 36 -15.05 -4.37 8.59
C PHE A 36 -14.73 -2.88 8.70
N ARG A 37 -14.64 -2.39 9.95
CA ARG A 37 -14.06 -1.09 10.26
C ARG A 37 -12.57 -1.26 10.48
N PHE A 38 -11.76 -0.59 9.64
CA PHE A 38 -10.31 -0.59 9.76
C PHE A 38 -9.77 0.85 9.80
N ARG A 39 -8.56 0.99 10.34
CA ARG A 39 -7.76 2.21 10.31
C ARG A 39 -6.60 2.03 9.35
N LEU A 40 -6.18 3.12 8.73
CA LEU A 40 -5.05 3.13 7.80
C LEU A 40 -3.85 3.79 8.48
N HIS A 41 -2.68 3.17 8.37
CA HIS A 41 -1.40 3.69 8.86
C HIS A 41 -1.45 4.20 10.31
N ASP A 42 -1.89 3.37 11.26
CA ASP A 42 -1.96 3.80 12.66
C ASP A 42 -0.56 4.08 13.22
N LYS A 43 -0.29 5.35 13.52
CA LYS A 43 0.99 5.84 14.07
C LYS A 43 1.23 5.38 15.51
N LYS A 44 0.21 4.87 16.20
CA LYS A 44 0.33 4.35 17.57
C LYS A 44 0.89 2.93 17.61
N LEU A 45 0.83 2.20 16.50
CA LEU A 45 1.34 0.83 16.42
C LEU A 45 2.80 0.80 15.98
N ARG A 46 3.59 -0.04 16.66
CA ARG A 46 4.97 -0.33 16.26
C ARG A 46 4.95 -0.94 14.86
N CYS A 47 5.85 -0.48 13.98
CA CYS A 47 5.93 -0.87 12.57
C CYS A 47 4.85 -0.31 11.62
N LYS A 48 4.01 0.65 12.05
CA LYS A 48 3.06 1.40 11.18
C LYS A 48 2.35 0.50 10.14
N PRO A 49 1.57 -0.50 10.59
CA PRO A 49 0.85 -1.39 9.68
C PRO A 49 -0.07 -0.60 8.74
N ASP A 50 -0.17 -1.04 7.49
CA ASP A 50 -1.00 -0.38 6.47
C ASP A 50 -2.49 -0.45 6.79
N ILE A 51 -2.94 -1.55 7.39
CA ILE A 51 -4.33 -1.78 7.78
C ILE A 51 -4.36 -2.31 9.21
N ASP A 52 -5.10 -1.61 10.08
CA ASP A 52 -5.37 -2.00 11.46
C ASP A 52 -6.86 -2.30 11.65
N LEU A 53 -7.18 -3.52 12.08
CA LEU A 53 -8.54 -3.96 12.36
C LEU A 53 -8.82 -3.77 13.85
N LYS A 54 -9.77 -2.90 14.17
CA LYS A 54 -10.27 -2.82 15.55
C LYS A 54 -11.10 -4.06 15.85
N LYS A 55 -10.69 -4.80 16.88
CA LYS A 55 -11.47 -5.88 17.47
C LYS A 55 -12.79 -5.37 18.04
#